data_AF-A0A7Y5NXT7-F1
#
_entry.id   AF-A0A7Y5NXT7-F1
#
_cell.length_a   1.000
_cell.length_b   1.000
_cell.length_c   1.000
_cell.angle_alpha   90.00
_cell.angle_beta   90.00
_cell.angle_gamma   90.00
#
_symmetry.space_group_name_H-M   'P 1'
#
loop_
_entity.id
_entity.type
_entity.pdbx_description
1 polymer ?
#
loop_
_entity_poly.entity_id
_entity_poly.type
_entity_poly.pdbx_seq_one_letter_code
_entity_poly.pdbx_strand_id
1 'polypeptide(L)'
;MGIYGTRHVLKLPRYGDVHTGCDWIDVYVQGVPEHCGPAGPGAPDPYDDFLLEYVASPAGGLHAIAIVREDDVGDGLRYSEPLVLMSAAQYFKTPFEELLDLICDRLRGNRPRWLGEFQLEDGSTRVVFEDNSSILVPPDKARTSK
;
A
#
# COMPACT_ATOMS: atom_id res chain seq x y z
N MET A 1 -19.98 -10.01 -1.13
CA MET A 1 -19.95 -9.28 -2.41
C MET A 1 -19.60 -7.85 -2.05
N GLY A 2 -18.41 -7.37 -2.43
CA GLY A 2 -17.91 -6.06 -2.00
C GLY A 2 -18.27 -4.95 -2.96
N ILE A 3 -18.18 -3.71 -2.49
CA ILE A 3 -18.53 -2.51 -3.25
C ILE A 3 -17.46 -2.09 -4.26
N TYR A 4 -16.30 -2.75 -4.32
CA TYR A 4 -15.14 -2.28 -5.08
C TYR A 4 -15.15 -2.67 -6.56
N GLY A 5 -14.99 -1.69 -7.45
CA GLY A 5 -15.21 -1.84 -8.91
C GLY A 5 -13.96 -2.13 -9.76
N THR A 6 -12.76 -1.77 -9.29
CA THR A 6 -11.49 -2.00 -10.02
C THR A 6 -10.43 -2.47 -9.04
N ARG A 7 -9.71 -3.55 -9.36
CA ARG A 7 -8.63 -4.12 -8.55
C ARG A 7 -7.35 -4.18 -9.38
N HIS A 8 -6.40 -3.30 -9.08
CA HIS A 8 -5.02 -3.46 -9.54
C HIS A 8 -4.20 -4.16 -8.45
N VAL A 9 -3.22 -4.96 -8.85
CA VAL A 9 -2.31 -5.65 -7.94
C VAL A 9 -0.90 -5.13 -8.17
N LEU A 10 -0.24 -4.71 -7.11
CA LEU A 10 1.17 -4.33 -7.09
C LEU A 10 1.93 -5.31 -6.22
N LYS A 11 3.07 -5.81 -6.70
CA LYS A 11 3.96 -6.64 -5.90
C LYS A 11 5.06 -5.75 -5.33
N LEU A 12 5.10 -5.62 -4.01
CA LEU A 12 5.97 -4.68 -3.30
C LEU A 12 6.76 -5.38 -2.19
N PRO A 13 7.92 -4.84 -1.77
CA PRO A 13 8.62 -5.34 -0.60
C PRO A 13 7.72 -5.24 0.64
N ARG A 14 7.69 -6.29 1.45
CA ARG A 14 6.81 -6.41 2.63
C ARG A 14 6.95 -5.22 3.59
N TYR A 15 8.13 -4.61 3.63
CA TYR A 15 8.46 -3.49 4.51
C TYR A 15 8.84 -2.22 3.75
N GLY A 16 8.43 -2.07 2.49
CA GLY A 16 8.61 -0.85 1.70
C GLY A 16 10.01 -0.66 1.09
N ASP A 17 11.04 -1.31 1.64
CA ASP A 17 12.42 -1.19 1.15
C ASP A 17 12.87 -2.45 0.41
N VAL A 18 13.48 -2.27 -0.77
CA VAL A 18 14.11 -3.37 -1.53
C VAL A 18 15.52 -3.60 -0.99
N HIS A 19 15.79 -4.80 -0.49
CA HIS A 19 17.13 -5.23 -0.11
C HIS A 19 17.30 -6.74 -0.29
N THR A 20 18.53 -7.25 -0.26
CA THR A 20 18.76 -8.69 -0.36
C THR A 20 17.98 -9.44 0.72
N GLY A 21 17.22 -10.45 0.30
CA GLY A 21 16.44 -11.30 1.22
C GLY A 21 15.15 -10.67 1.77
N CYS A 22 14.69 -9.54 1.23
CA CYS A 22 13.38 -8.99 1.60
C CYS A 22 12.23 -9.90 1.11
N ASP A 23 11.19 -10.02 1.93
CA ASP A 23 9.94 -10.67 1.52
C ASP A 23 9.11 -9.75 0.62
N TRP A 24 8.26 -10.34 -0.21
CA TRP A 24 7.35 -9.62 -1.10
C TRP A 24 5.90 -9.91 -0.73
N ILE A 25 5.03 -8.93 -0.91
CA ILE A 25 3.60 -9.07 -0.70
C ILE A 25 2.84 -8.47 -1.88
N ASP A 26 1.61 -8.94 -2.06
CA ASP A 26 0.67 -8.31 -2.98
C ASP A 26 -0.10 -7.21 -2.24
N VAL A 27 -0.18 -6.05 -2.89
CA VAL A 27 -0.96 -4.89 -2.46
C VAL A 27 -2.04 -4.64 -3.50
N TYR A 28 -3.26 -4.44 -3.03
CA TYR A 28 -4.43 -4.28 -3.87
C TYR A 28 -4.88 -2.82 -3.86
N VAL A 29 -4.94 -2.22 -5.03
CA VAL A 29 -5.53 -0.89 -5.25
C VAL A 29 -6.97 -1.09 -5.68
N GLN A 30 -7.90 -0.62 -4.86
CA GLN A 30 -9.33 -0.87 -5.01
C GLN A 30 -10.10 0.45 -5.11
N GLY A 31 -10.85 0.61 -6.20
CA GLY A 31 -11.72 1.77 -6.41
C GLY A 31 -13.08 1.61 -5.75
N VAL A 32 -13.48 2.59 -4.96
CA VAL A 32 -14.83 2.72 -4.40
C VAL A 32 -15.70 3.47 -5.39
N PRO A 33 -16.78 2.88 -5.92
CA PRO A 33 -17.66 3.53 -6.88
C PRO A 33 -18.33 4.78 -6.32
N GLU A 34 -18.65 5.71 -7.21
CA GLU A 34 -19.33 6.96 -6.89
C GLU A 34 -20.71 6.78 -6.23
N HIS A 35 -21.44 5.70 -6.54
CA HIS A 35 -22.73 5.41 -5.90
C HIS A 35 -22.58 4.93 -4.44
N CYS A 36 -21.36 4.66 -3.98
CA CYS A 36 -21.06 4.35 -2.58
C CYS A 36 -20.78 5.65 -1.80
N GLY A 37 -21.76 6.55 -1.80
CA GLY A 37 -21.75 7.83 -1.09
C GLY A 37 -23.20 8.25 -0.78
N PRO A 38 -23.45 9.50 -0.40
CA PRO A 38 -24.81 9.94 -0.09
C PRO A 38 -25.70 9.87 -1.33
N ALA A 39 -26.96 9.46 -1.14
CA ALA A 39 -27.93 9.29 -2.23
C ALA A 39 -28.35 10.60 -2.94
N GLY A 40 -27.82 11.75 -2.50
CA GLY A 40 -28.06 13.08 -3.05
C GLY A 40 -27.68 14.19 -2.06
N PRO A 41 -27.79 15.48 -2.48
CA PRO A 41 -27.49 16.61 -1.61
C PRO A 41 -28.32 16.58 -0.31
N GLY A 42 -27.65 16.61 0.84
CA GLY A 42 -28.29 16.60 2.16
C GLY A 42 -28.79 15.24 2.64
N ALA A 43 -28.59 14.15 1.88
CA ALA A 43 -28.81 12.80 2.37
C ALA A 43 -27.65 12.35 3.27
N PRO A 44 -27.90 11.57 4.33
CA PRO A 44 -26.82 10.95 5.10
C PRO A 44 -26.05 9.98 4.21
N ASP A 45 -24.72 9.99 4.32
CA ASP A 45 -23.85 9.06 3.62
C ASP A 45 -23.75 7.76 4.43
N PRO A 46 -24.23 6.61 3.92
CA PRO A 46 -24.21 5.35 4.65
C PRO A 46 -22.80 4.75 4.87
N TYR A 47 -21.76 5.41 4.35
CA TYR A 47 -20.37 4.98 4.45
C TYR A 47 -19.46 6.03 5.14
N ASP A 48 -20.03 7.12 5.68
CA ASP A 48 -19.28 8.22 6.31
C ASP A 48 -18.45 7.82 7.54
N ASP A 49 -18.75 6.66 8.14
CA ASP A 49 -18.06 6.15 9.30
C ASP A 49 -16.69 5.52 8.99
N PHE A 50 -16.43 5.17 7.72
CA PHE A 50 -15.15 4.58 7.31
C PHE A 50 -14.61 5.03 5.95
N LEU A 51 -15.42 5.69 5.11
CA LEU A 51 -14.96 6.35 3.90
C LEU A 51 -14.69 7.82 4.16
N LEU A 52 -13.83 8.40 3.31
CA LEU A 52 -13.62 9.85 3.30
C LEU A 52 -14.89 10.55 2.82
N GLU A 53 -15.04 11.84 3.15
CA GLU A 53 -16.10 12.67 2.58
C GLU A 53 -16.05 12.64 1.06
N TYR A 54 -17.21 12.46 0.42
CA TYR A 54 -17.29 12.41 -1.03
C TYR A 54 -16.86 13.73 -1.66
N VAL A 55 -15.79 13.66 -2.46
CA VAL A 55 -15.32 14.74 -3.32
C VAL A 55 -15.40 14.27 -4.77
N ALA A 56 -16.20 14.98 -5.57
CA ALA A 56 -16.37 14.67 -6.97
C ALA A 56 -15.01 14.61 -7.70
N SER A 57 -14.75 13.48 -8.35
CA SER A 57 -13.53 13.25 -9.12
C SER A 57 -13.65 13.85 -10.52
N PRO A 58 -12.61 14.52 -11.06
CA PRO A 58 -12.61 14.99 -12.44
C PRO A 58 -12.64 13.85 -13.47
N ALA A 59 -12.25 12.63 -13.08
CA ALA A 59 -12.35 11.43 -13.93
C ALA A 59 -13.72 10.75 -13.86
N GLY A 60 -14.60 11.17 -12.93
CA GLY A 60 -15.90 10.58 -12.67
C GLY A 60 -15.85 9.13 -12.14
N GLY A 61 -16.99 8.63 -11.67
CA GLY A 61 -17.22 7.19 -11.46
C GLY A 61 -16.63 6.57 -10.19
N LEU A 62 -15.72 7.25 -9.49
CA LEU A 62 -15.12 6.79 -8.23
C LEU A 62 -15.26 7.85 -7.13
N HIS A 63 -15.64 7.38 -5.94
CA HIS A 63 -15.66 8.14 -4.69
C HIS A 63 -14.25 8.19 -4.08
N ALA A 64 -13.67 7.01 -3.81
CA ALA A 64 -12.41 6.88 -3.09
C ALA A 64 -11.55 5.77 -3.68
N ILE A 65 -10.27 5.78 -3.34
CA ILE A 65 -9.34 4.69 -3.58
C ILE A 65 -8.84 4.19 -2.24
N ALA A 66 -8.95 2.88 -2.04
CA ALA A 66 -8.38 2.18 -0.91
C ALA A 66 -7.25 1.27 -1.40
N ILE A 67 -6.12 1.32 -0.70
CA ILE A 67 -4.98 0.46 -0.96
C ILE A 67 -4.79 -0.43 0.26
N VAL A 68 -4.80 -1.74 0.06
CA VAL A 68 -4.80 -2.73 1.14
C VAL A 68 -3.81 -3.86 0.89
N ARG A 69 -3.34 -4.48 1.96
CA ARG A 69 -2.52 -5.69 1.88
C ARG A 69 -3.38 -6.90 1.54
N GLU A 70 -2.75 -7.98 1.11
CA GLU A 70 -3.42 -9.27 0.87
C GLU A 70 -4.09 -9.86 2.11
N ASP A 71 -3.53 -9.65 3.30
CA ASP A 71 -4.07 -10.13 4.57
C ASP A 71 -5.19 -9.23 5.13
N ASP A 72 -5.33 -8.00 4.62
CA ASP A 72 -6.39 -7.05 5.00
C ASP A 72 -7.67 -7.27 4.18
N VAL A 73 -8.24 -8.47 4.34
CA VAL A 73 -9.57 -8.81 3.85
C VAL A 73 -10.56 -8.46 4.96
N GLY A 74 -11.02 -7.21 4.99
CA GLY A 74 -12.06 -6.80 5.94
C GLY A 74 -13.38 -7.59 5.77
N ASP A 75 -14.48 -7.10 6.33
CA ASP A 75 -15.78 -7.83 6.36
C ASP A 75 -16.47 -7.98 4.97
N GLY A 76 -15.79 -7.60 3.90
CA GLY A 76 -16.27 -7.62 2.52
C GLY A 76 -16.89 -6.30 2.08
N LEU A 77 -17.21 -5.37 3.00
CA LEU A 77 -17.73 -4.03 2.70
C LEU A 77 -16.82 -2.92 3.24
N ARG A 78 -16.05 -3.20 4.29
CA ARG A 78 -15.17 -2.27 4.99
C ARG A 78 -13.75 -2.81 4.97
N TYR A 79 -12.76 -1.94 4.86
CA TYR A 79 -11.41 -2.28 5.25
C TYR A 79 -11.21 -1.89 6.71
N SER A 80 -10.76 -2.85 7.51
CA SER A 80 -10.48 -2.61 8.92
C SER A 80 -9.40 -1.53 9.09
N GLU A 81 -8.32 -1.65 8.29
CA GLU A 81 -7.15 -0.76 8.34
C GLU A 81 -6.49 -0.66 6.95
N PRO A 82 -7.01 0.13 6.01
CA PRO A 82 -6.36 0.29 4.71
C PRO A 82 -4.97 0.94 4.88
N LEU A 83 -3.98 0.50 4.09
CA LEU A 83 -2.65 1.13 4.06
C LEU A 83 -2.74 2.61 3.68
N VAL A 84 -3.58 2.88 2.68
CA VAL A 84 -3.89 4.22 2.21
C VAL A 84 -5.37 4.27 1.88
N LEU A 85 -6.02 5.31 2.36
CA LEU A 85 -7.37 5.71 1.94
C LEU A 85 -7.28 7.16 1.48
N MET A 86 -7.70 7.43 0.24
CA MET A 86 -7.70 8.77 -0.34
C MET A 86 -8.89 8.97 -1.27
N SER A 87 -9.28 10.22 -1.51
CA SER A 87 -10.35 10.50 -2.46
C SER A 87 -9.91 10.15 -3.88
N ALA A 88 -10.86 9.82 -4.75
CA ALA A 88 -10.53 9.59 -6.17
C ALA A 88 -9.89 10.85 -6.79
N ALA A 89 -10.36 12.04 -6.42
CA ALA A 89 -9.80 13.30 -6.89
C ALA A 89 -8.32 13.51 -6.49
N GLN A 90 -7.92 13.06 -5.29
CA GLN A 90 -6.52 13.05 -4.86
C GLN A 90 -5.72 12.06 -5.68
N TYR A 91 -6.18 10.80 -5.77
CA TYR A 91 -5.49 9.74 -6.49
C TYR A 91 -5.17 10.12 -7.94
N PHE A 92 -6.12 10.70 -8.68
CA PHE A 92 -5.89 11.11 -10.07
C PHE A 92 -4.92 12.28 -10.25
N LYS A 93 -4.63 13.03 -9.18
CA LYS A 93 -3.66 14.13 -9.19
C LYS A 93 -2.29 13.70 -8.67
N THR A 94 -2.21 12.61 -7.93
CA THR A 94 -0.97 12.09 -7.36
C THR A 94 -0.15 11.37 -8.43
N PRO A 95 1.09 11.81 -8.72
CA PRO A 95 2.01 11.08 -9.57
C PRO A 95 2.27 9.66 -9.03
N PHE A 96 2.54 8.72 -9.93
CA PHE A 96 2.78 7.33 -9.53
C PHE A 96 3.95 7.19 -8.53
N GLU A 97 5.03 7.96 -8.70
CA GLU A 97 6.19 7.93 -7.80
C GLU A 97 5.81 8.35 -6.38
N GLU A 98 5.06 9.45 -6.22
CA GLU A 98 4.58 9.90 -4.92
C GLU A 98 3.62 8.91 -4.27
N LEU A 99 2.77 8.26 -5.08
CA LEU A 99 1.87 7.21 -4.60
C LEU A 99 2.66 5.98 -4.14
N LEU A 100 3.66 5.57 -4.91
CA LEU A 100 4.51 4.43 -4.59
C LEU A 100 5.29 4.69 -3.29
N ASP A 101 5.89 5.87 -3.14
CA ASP A 101 6.60 6.27 -1.93
C ASP A 101 5.66 6.26 -0.72
N LEU A 102 4.44 6.80 -0.86
CA LEU A 102 3.43 6.75 0.19
C LEU A 102 3.09 5.31 0.59
N ILE A 103 2.89 4.41 -0.37
CA ILE A 103 2.60 3.00 -0.08
C ILE A 103 3.78 2.35 0.64
N CYS A 104 5.00 2.53 0.14
CA CYS A 104 6.20 1.95 0.72
C CYS A 104 6.47 2.48 2.14
N ASP A 105 6.29 3.78 2.38
CA ASP A 105 6.41 4.37 3.72
C ASP A 105 5.36 3.80 4.70
N ARG A 106 4.12 3.56 4.23
CA ARG A 106 3.06 2.93 5.04
C ARG A 106 3.35 1.46 5.33
N LEU A 107 3.90 0.72 4.36
CA LEU A 107 4.33 -0.67 4.53
C LEU A 107 5.47 -0.79 5.55
N ARG A 108 6.45 0.11 5.46
CA ARG A 108 7.58 0.19 6.39
C ARG A 108 7.09 0.46 7.81
N GLY A 109 6.15 1.37 7.97
CA GLY A 109 5.65 1.81 9.27
C GLY A 109 6.79 2.42 10.10
N ASN A 110 6.94 1.99 11.36
CA ASN A 110 7.99 2.49 12.25
C ASN A 110 9.34 1.76 12.12
N ARG A 111 9.53 0.94 11.09
CA ARG A 111 10.79 0.23 10.86
C ARG A 111 11.86 1.19 10.32
N PRO A 112 13.14 0.99 10.68
CA PRO A 112 14.23 1.82 10.20
C PRO A 112 14.38 1.65 8.68
N ARG A 113 14.74 2.73 7.98
CA ARG A 113 14.98 2.68 6.52
C ARG A 113 16.21 1.83 6.23
N TRP A 114 16.17 1.12 5.11
CA TRP A 114 17.37 0.52 4.53
C TRP A 114 18.38 1.62 4.12
N LEU A 115 19.65 1.44 4.50
CA LEU A 115 20.74 2.36 4.12
C LEU A 115 21.67 1.77 3.06
N GLY A 116 21.84 0.45 3.05
CA GLY A 116 22.79 -0.20 2.14
C GLY A 116 23.04 -1.66 2.49
N GLU A 117 23.80 -2.32 1.63
CA GLU A 117 24.21 -3.70 1.81
C GLU A 117 25.65 -3.95 1.35
N PHE A 118 26.31 -4.92 1.98
CA PHE A 118 27.69 -5.30 1.71
C PHE A 118 27.79 -6.81 1.53
N GLN A 119 28.45 -7.27 0.47
CA GLN A 119 28.84 -8.67 0.37
C GLN A 119 30.09 -8.93 1.20
N LEU A 120 30.06 -10.03 1.95
CA LEU A 120 31.18 -10.52 2.75
C LEU A 120 31.97 -11.59 1.97
N GLU A 121 33.18 -11.89 2.44
CA GLU A 121 34.06 -12.88 1.80
C GLU A 121 33.48 -14.31 1.82
N ASP A 122 32.63 -14.62 2.79
CA ASP A 122 31.90 -15.90 2.88
C ASP A 122 30.69 -15.99 1.93
N GLY A 123 30.46 -14.94 1.13
CA GLY A 123 29.37 -14.82 0.17
C GLY A 123 28.02 -14.41 0.78
N SER A 124 27.95 -14.18 2.08
CA SER A 124 26.75 -13.63 2.72
C SER A 124 26.63 -12.12 2.47
N THR A 125 25.42 -11.58 2.60
CA THR A 125 25.13 -10.15 2.47
C THR A 125 24.76 -9.56 3.82
N ARG A 126 25.48 -8.54 4.26
CA ARG A 126 25.11 -7.73 5.43
C ARG A 126 24.26 -6.56 4.99
N VAL A 127 23.02 -6.49 5.45
CA VAL A 127 22.08 -5.38 5.20
C VAL A 127 22.07 -4.46 6.41
N VAL A 128 22.19 -3.15 6.21
CA VAL A 128 22.30 -2.14 7.27
C VAL A 128 21.12 -1.16 7.19
N PHE A 129 20.59 -0.79 8.35
CA PHE A 129 19.46 0.12 8.49
C PHE A 129 19.83 1.42 9.22
N GLU A 130 18.94 2.41 9.15
CA GLU A 130 19.12 3.77 9.66
C GLU A 130 19.39 3.84 11.18
N ASP A 131 18.86 2.90 11.94
CA ASP A 131 19.08 2.77 13.38
C ASP A 131 20.41 2.09 13.74
N ASN A 132 21.28 1.84 12.74
CA ASN A 132 22.52 1.06 12.82
C ASN A 132 22.31 -0.43 13.12
N SER A 133 21.06 -0.93 13.11
CA SER A 133 20.84 -2.37 13.11
C SER A 133 21.31 -2.98 11.79
N SER A 134 21.65 -4.27 11.82
CA SER A 134 22.02 -5.00 10.62
C SER A 134 21.59 -6.45 10.69
N ILE A 135 21.21 -7.01 9.55
CA ILE A 135 20.91 -8.44 9.39
C ILE A 135 21.94 -9.09 8.47
N LEU A 136 22.23 -10.37 8.72
CA LEU A 136 23.08 -11.18 7.86
C LEU A 136 22.21 -12.12 7.02
N VAL A 137 22.30 -11.99 5.70
CA VAL A 137 21.54 -12.79 4.75
C VAL A 137 22.48 -13.82 4.13
N PRO A 138 22.27 -15.12 4.35
CA PRO A 138 23.17 -16.13 3.82
C PRO A 138 23.09 -16.25 2.28
N PRO A 139 24.11 -16.83 1.62
CA PRO A 139 24.24 -16.83 0.16
C PRO A 139 23.09 -17.53 -0.59
N ASP A 140 22.46 -18.52 0.05
CA ASP A 140 21.33 -19.28 -0.49
C ASP A 140 20.06 -18.42 -0.64
N LYS A 141 19.80 -17.52 0.32
CA LYS A 141 18.68 -16.57 0.29
C LYS A 141 18.95 -15.34 -0.57
N ALA A 142 20.22 -15.02 -0.86
CA ALA A 142 20.56 -13.91 -1.74
C ALA A 142 20.19 -14.18 -3.22
N ARG A 143 20.05 -15.45 -3.62
CA ARG A 143 19.75 -15.84 -5.01
C ARG A 143 18.27 -15.80 -5.41
N THR A 144 17.36 -15.82 -4.45
CA THR A 144 15.90 -15.90 -4.70
C THR A 144 15.21 -14.56 -4.91
N SER A 145 15.94 -13.44 -4.86
CA SER A 145 15.38 -12.08 -4.94
C SER A 145 15.38 -11.46 -6.36
N LYS A 146 15.48 -12.28 -7.42
CA LYS A 146 15.45 -11.82 -8.83
C LYS A 146 14.11 -12.09 -9.50
#